data_AF-A0A135I750-F1
#
_entry.id   AF-A0A135I750-F1
#
_cell.length_a   1.000
_cell.length_b   1.000
_cell.length_c   1.000
_cell.angle_alpha   90.00
_cell.angle_beta   90.00
_cell.angle_gamma   90.00
#
_symmetry.space_group_name_H-M   'P 1'
#
loop_
_entity.id
_entity.type
_entity.pdbx_description
1 polymer ?
#
loop_
_entity_poly.entity_id
_entity_poly.type
_entity_poly.pdbx_seq_one_letter_code
_entity_poly.pdbx_strand_id
1 'polypeptide(L)' 'MFVIPFMTAAEFARLSKMGVKQIKARMDIGEIPEIANLREGGVRYVDCITLADRLLRGEVVFSDLSKEGKDHD' A
#
# COMPACT_ATOMS: atom_id res chain seq x y z
N MET A 1 -15.79 13.51 11.30
CA MET A 1 -15.08 12.26 10.97
C MET A 1 -13.64 12.63 10.67
N PHE A 2 -12.68 12.22 11.50
CA PHE A 2 -11.26 12.50 11.25
C PHE A 2 -10.78 11.57 10.12
N VAL A 3 -10.41 12.16 8.98
CA VAL A 3 -9.76 11.41 7.90
C VAL A 3 -8.28 11.37 8.24
N ILE A 4 -7.74 10.18 8.46
CA ILE A 4 -6.31 9.98 8.63
C ILE A 4 -5.69 10.14 7.24
N PRO A 5 -4.87 11.17 6.97
CA PRO A 5 -4.37 11.45 5.63
C PRO A 5 -3.36 10.40 5.16
N PHE A 6 -2.60 9.85 6.10
CA PHE A 6 -1.61 8.80 5.85
C PHE A 6 -1.34 8.00 7.10
N MET A 7 -0.81 6.78 6.92
CA MET A 7 -0.31 5.95 8.01
C MET A 7 0.88 5.13 7.53
N THR A 8 1.69 4.63 8.45
CA THR A 8 2.81 3.76 8.08
C THR A 8 2.30 2.46 7.46
N ALA A 9 3.12 1.83 6.60
CA ALA A 9 2.82 0.50 6.07
C ALA A 9 2.62 -0.54 7.19
N ALA A 10 3.26 -0.35 8.35
CA ALA A 10 3.09 -1.21 9.52
C ALA A 10 1.71 -1.03 10.19
N GLU A 11 1.26 0.20 10.37
CA GLU A 11 -0.09 0.49 10.89
C GLU A 11 -1.17 -0.01 9.91
N PHE A 12 -0.98 0.23 8.62
CA PHE A 12 -1.89 -0.23 7.58
C PHE A 12 -1.98 -1.77 7.54
N ALA A 13 -0.85 -2.47 7.72
CA ALA A 13 -0.84 -3.93 7.84
C ALA A 13 -1.70 -4.43 8.99
N ARG A 14 -1.60 -3.76 10.14
CA ARG A 14 -2.37 -4.13 11.34
C ARG A 14 -3.87 -3.97 11.13
N LEU A 15 -4.31 -2.98 10.35
CA LEU A 15 -5.73 -2.71 10.06
C LEU A 15 -6.28 -3.59 8.94
N SER A 16 -5.53 -3.75 7.85
CA SER A 16 -5.96 -4.48 6.65
C SER A 16 -5.86 -6.00 6.75
N LYS A 17 -5.19 -6.51 7.80
CA LYS A 17 -4.79 -7.93 7.93
C LYS A 17 -3.86 -8.42 6.80
N MET A 18 -3.30 -7.52 5.99
CA MET A 18 -2.25 -7.83 5.02
C MET A 18 -0.88 -7.81 5.68
N GLY A 19 0.07 -8.60 5.18
CA GLY A 19 1.44 -8.56 5.66
C GLY A 19 2.15 -7.27 5.25
N VAL A 20 3.03 -6.73 6.11
CA VAL A 20 3.81 -5.51 5.80
C VAL A 20 4.62 -5.66 4.50
N LYS A 21 5.22 -6.84 4.27
CA LYS A 21 5.94 -7.15 3.01
C LYS A 21 5.04 -7.08 1.79
N GLN A 22 3.82 -7.63 1.91
CA GLN A 22 2.83 -7.62 0.84
C GLN A 22 2.40 -6.19 0.51
N ILE A 23 2.15 -5.37 1.54
CA ILE A 23 1.80 -3.96 1.35
C ILE A 23 2.93 -3.22 0.64
N LYS A 24 4.18 -3.40 1.06
CA LYS A 24 5.34 -2.79 0.39
C LYS A 24 5.43 -3.21 -1.08
N ALA A 25 5.28 -4.50 -1.38
CA ALA A 25 5.26 -4.97 -2.77
C ALA A 25 4.13 -4.32 -3.59
N ARG A 26 2.92 -4.22 -3.04
CA ARG A 26 1.80 -3.49 -3.69
C ARG A 26 2.08 -2.01 -3.87
N MET A 27 2.83 -1.39 -2.96
CA MET A 27 3.28 0.00 -3.11
C MET A 27 4.33 0.13 -4.21
N ASP A 28 5.18 -0.88 -4.39
CA ASP A 28 6.20 -0.89 -5.46
C ASP A 28 5.56 -0.98 -6.86
N ILE A 29 4.45 -1.71 -7.00
CA ILE A 29 3.68 -1.80 -8.25
C ILE A 29 2.57 -0.72 -8.37
N GLY A 30 2.48 0.20 -7.40
CA GLY A 30 1.56 1.35 -7.44
C GLY A 30 0.09 1.07 -7.12
N GLU A 31 -0.24 -0.16 -6.71
CA GLU A 31 -1.59 -0.56 -6.29
C GLU A 31 -1.99 0.09 -4.97
N ILE A 32 -1.06 0.12 -4.00
CA ILE A 32 -1.22 0.89 -2.76
C ILE A 32 -0.46 2.21 -2.95
N PRO A 33 -1.14 3.36 -3.01
CA PRO A 33 -0.47 4.64 -3.20
C PRO A 33 0.38 4.98 -1.98
N GLU A 34 1.52 5.60 -2.24
CA GLU A 34 2.53 5.94 -1.25
C GLU A 34 2.81 7.45 -1.25
N ILE A 35 3.02 8.02 -0.07
CA ILE A 35 3.57 9.37 0.05
C ILE A 35 5.11 9.29 0.03
N ALA A 36 5.67 9.30 -1.18
CA ALA A 36 7.12 9.13 -1.38
C ALA A 36 7.98 10.19 -0.66
N ASN A 37 7.46 11.41 -0.53
CA ASN A 37 8.16 12.53 0.12
C ASN A 37 8.29 12.38 1.64
N LEU A 38 7.58 11.43 2.26
CA LEU A 38 7.65 11.13 3.68
C LEU A 38 8.52 9.90 3.98
N ARG A 39 9.25 9.36 2.99
CA ARG A 39 10.18 8.25 3.23
C ARG A 39 11.36 8.72 4.09
N GLU A 40 11.22 8.59 5.40
CA GLU A 40 12.27 8.86 6.38
C GLU A 40 12.72 7.55 7.03
N GLY A 41 14.04 7.31 7.12
CA GLY A 41 14.60 6.13 7.78
C GLY A 41 14.15 4.77 7.22
N GLY A 42 13.70 4.71 5.97
CA GLY A 42 13.17 3.49 5.35
C GLY A 42 11.72 3.14 5.74
N VAL A 43 11.05 4.03 6.48
CA VAL A 43 9.61 3.94 6.75
C VAL A 43 8.84 4.37 5.50
N ARG A 44 7.80 3.62 5.15
CA ARG A 44 6.92 3.90 4.00
C ARG A 44 5.53 4.24 4.52
N TYR A 45 4.90 5.23 3.91
CA TYR A 45 3.60 5.75 4.31
C TYR A 45 2.57 5.54 3.21
N VAL A 46 1.46 4.89 3.56
CA VAL A 46 0.32 4.72 2.67
C VAL A 46 -0.42 6.05 2.57
N ASP A 47 -0.71 6.48 1.35
CA ASP A 47 -1.61 7.60 1.08
C ASP A 47 -3.07 7.12 1.22
N CYS A 48 -3.64 7.36 2.39
CA CYS A 48 -4.98 6.88 2.71
C CYS A 48 -6.07 7.62 1.93
N ILE A 49 -5.81 8.88 1.53
CA ILE A 49 -6.77 9.69 0.78
C ILE A 49 -6.88 9.14 -0.63
N THR A 50 -5.75 9.01 -1.32
CA THR A 50 -5.72 8.48 -2.69
C THR A 50 -6.21 7.04 -2.73
N LEU A 51 -5.85 6.21 -1.74
CA LEU A 51 -6.33 4.83 -1.68
C LEU A 51 -7.85 4.77 -1.49
N ALA A 52 -8.41 5.59 -0.58
CA ALA A 52 -9.84 5.63 -0.34
C ALA A 52 -10.61 6.12 -1.58
N ASP A 53 -10.11 7.15 -2.28
CA ASP A 53 -10.71 7.64 -3.53
C ASP A 53 -10.72 6.54 -4.60
N ARG A 54 -9.60 5.85 -4.83
CA ARG A 54 -9.53 4.72 -5.80
C ARG A 54 -10.49 3.59 -5.42
N LEU A 55 -10.61 3.26 -4.12
CA LEU A 55 -11.55 2.23 -3.65
C LEU A 55 -12.99 2.63 -3.92
N LEU A 56 -13.36 3.89 -3.66
CA LEU A 56 -14.70 4.41 -3.92
C LEU A 56 -15.05 4.46 -5.41
N ARG A 57 -14.06 4.70 -6.26
CA ARG A 57 -14.21 4.68 -7.73
C ARG A 57 -14.21 3.27 -8.33
N GLY A 58 -13.88 2.24 -7.54
CA GLY A 58 -13.73 0.87 -8.04
C GLY A 58 -12.47 0.66 -8.89
N GLU A 59 -11.47 1.53 -8.75
CA GLU A 59 -10.22 1.51 -9.54
C GLU A 59 -9.12 0.64 -8.91
N VAL A 60 -9.36 0.08 -7.72
CA VAL A 60 -8.41 -0.82 -7.06
C VAL A 60 -8.68 -2.26 -7.49
N VAL A 61 -7.82 -2.78 -8.36
CA VAL A 61 -7.70 -4.21 -8.62
C VAL A 61 -6.38 -4.67 -8.02
N PHE A 62 -6.46 -5.48 -6.97
CA PHE A 62 -5.29 -6.09 -6.36
C PHE A 62 -4.83 -7.28 -7.20
N SER A 63 -3.66 -7.17 -7.80
CA SER A 63 -3.04 -8.26 -8.54
C SER A 63 -2.68 -9.42 -7.61
N ASP A 64 -2.63 -10.61 -8.21
CA ASP A 64 -2.14 -11.81 -7.57
C ASP A 64 -0.61 -11.76 -7.46
N LEU A 65 -0.13 -11.34 -6.29
CA LEU A 65 1.29 -11.27 -5.96
C LEU A 65 1.96 -12.64 -5.90
N SER A 66 1.22 -13.75 -5.95
CA SER A 66 1.78 -15.10 -5.97
C SER A 66 2.54 -15.40 -7.26
N LYS A 67 2.34 -14.58 -8.32
CA LYS A 67 3.01 -14.75 -9.62
C LYS A 67 4.36 -14.03 -9.73
N GLU A 68 4.64 -13.05 -8.86
CA GLU A 68 5.91 -12.29 -8.91
C GLU A 68 7.11 -13.04 -8.31
N GLY A 69 6.93 -14.26 -7.81
CA GLY A 69 8.01 -15.09 -7.25
C GLY A 69 8.64 -16.10 -8.21
N LYS A 70 8.37 -16.03 -9.53
CA LYS A 70 8.72 -17.10 -10.48
C LYS A 70 9.58 -16.68 -11.70
N ASP A 71 10.25 -15.54 -11.62
CA ASP A 71 11.21 -15.11 -12.64
C ASP A 71 12.56 -14.74 -11.97
N HIS A 72 13.23 -15.78 -11.49
CA HIS A 72 14.66 -15.76 -11.17
C HIS A 72 15.14 -17.21 -11.13
N ASP A 73 15.46 -17.75 -12.30
CA ASP A 73 16.39 -18.87 -12.50
C ASP A 73 17.38 -18.45 -13.58
#